data_AF-A0A954V0Z0-F1
#
_entry.id   AF-A0A954V0Z0-F1
#
_cell.length_a   1.000
_cell.length_b   1.000
_cell.length_c   1.000
_cell.angle_alpha   90.00
_cell.angle_beta   90.00
_cell.angle_gamma   90.00
#
_symmetry.space_group_name_H-M   'P 1'
#
loop_
_entity.id
_entity.type
_entity.pdbx_description
1 polymer ?
#
loop_
_entity_poly.entity_id
_entity_poly.type
_entity_poly.pdbx_seq_one_letter_code
_entity_poly.pdbx_strand_id
1 'polypeptide(L)'
;MSAVAVADVLPGQIALVTPVDPIYRGGYARVRVDLSSSSVQFDDLSFAIAEGPHVATISPSRDETFDLAKPEIMLLAGPFPGVFSLEAKDSSGGVVARAPFAITNQWLEPDGPPMAFTGANPLYASGGNWGALFNGVWPFEFSYGPKAVTGARRVALIFVNTTDSMLPAGTDTLYRDALVNGVTGADGVTRSVSAFYDEVSLGQLNISPAGESIVTLPKAWSAYTQPVNTDLRVRFDARDELIADAMWLAQNDIDFTDVDIAVFVVASPSGGAPVMPGGPQQFTWPIASGGTYQLNQPQPTFAPWFWWWKSLPWVVMPAEWQTLDSRRVFATLSHEIGHTIGMTDLYNDPRDIGGWDLMSQEGGLPGLSLPHRQVLGWIEPDWLRKYNFLIENPVDEEVVLRASELLVGGPTPGQLAGLVIEVANGWRYYFEYRSRQNAVPGSDPGPTQ
;
A
#
# COMPACT_ATOMS: atom_id res chain seq x y z
N MET A 1 -11.82 33.37 14.87
CA MET A 1 -11.64 34.64 15.60
C MET A 1 -10.50 34.46 16.60
N SER A 2 -9.48 35.34 16.53
CA SER A 2 -8.40 35.69 17.49
C SER A 2 -7.69 34.57 18.28
N ALA A 3 -6.36 34.51 18.37
CA ALA A 3 -5.40 35.60 18.50
C ALA A 3 -4.02 35.24 17.92
N VAL A 4 -3.28 36.27 17.51
CA VAL A 4 -1.85 36.22 17.23
C VAL A 4 -1.13 35.90 18.54
N ALA A 5 -0.46 34.74 18.62
CA ALA A 5 0.65 34.58 19.56
C ALA A 5 1.84 35.31 18.94
N VAL A 6 2.01 36.58 19.31
CA VAL A 6 3.23 37.32 18.99
C VAL A 6 4.35 36.60 19.73
N ALA A 7 5.37 36.17 19.00
CA ALA A 7 6.58 35.59 19.55
C ALA A 7 7.06 36.42 20.75
N ASP A 8 7.62 35.78 21.77
CA ASP A 8 8.43 36.47 22.77
C ASP A 8 9.66 37.03 22.03
N VAL A 9 9.53 38.24 21.50
CA VAL A 9 10.64 38.96 20.88
C VAL A 9 11.44 39.58 22.02
N LEU A 10 12.54 38.94 22.42
CA LEU A 10 13.50 39.62 23.27
C LEU A 10 14.12 40.77 22.44
N PRO A 11 14.36 41.95 23.03
CA PRO A 11 14.80 43.11 22.26
C PRO A 11 16.13 42.86 21.51
N GLY A 12 16.18 43.19 20.22
CA GLY A 12 17.37 43.03 19.35
C GLY A 12 17.44 41.71 18.56
N GLN A 13 16.36 40.93 18.57
CA GLN A 13 16.34 39.58 18.00
C GLN A 13 15.71 39.51 16.61
N ILE A 14 16.10 38.47 15.88
CA ILE A 14 15.49 38.02 14.64
C ILE A 14 14.04 37.56 14.91
N ALA A 15 13.17 37.51 13.90
CA ALA A 15 11.83 36.93 14.04
C ALA A 15 11.62 35.71 13.14
N LEU A 16 10.89 34.73 13.65
CA LEU A 16 10.49 33.54 12.91
C LEU A 16 9.00 33.67 12.57
N VAL A 17 8.68 33.70 11.28
CA VAL A 17 7.30 33.78 10.79
C VAL A 17 6.82 32.37 10.48
N THR A 18 6.25 31.70 11.48
CA THR A 18 5.68 30.36 11.34
C THR A 18 4.29 30.41 10.68
N PRO A 19 3.83 29.33 10.05
CA PRO A 19 2.49 29.26 9.47
C PRO A 19 1.42 29.45 10.55
N VAL A 20 0.37 30.19 10.19
CA VAL A 20 -0.78 30.43 11.07
C VAL A 20 -1.67 29.19 11.13
N ASP A 21 -1.83 28.51 10.00
CA ASP A 21 -2.59 27.27 9.92
C ASP A 21 -1.72 26.07 10.35
N PRO A 22 -2.30 25.07 11.04
CA PRO A 22 -1.57 23.87 11.43
C PRO A 22 -1.02 23.13 10.21
N ILE A 23 0.21 22.63 10.33
CA ILE A 23 0.85 21.80 9.31
C ILE A 23 0.27 20.39 9.44
N TYR A 24 -0.18 19.79 8.35
CA TYR A 24 -0.59 18.39 8.38
C TYR A 24 0.62 17.50 8.74
N ARG A 25 0.41 16.45 9.54
CA ARG A 25 1.47 15.49 9.89
C ARG A 25 2.14 14.92 8.65
N GLY A 26 3.47 14.83 8.65
CA GLY A 26 4.24 14.46 7.46
C GLY A 26 4.26 15.52 6.36
N GLY A 27 3.61 16.66 6.56
CA GLY A 27 3.63 17.77 5.65
C GLY A 27 4.78 18.74 5.88
N TYR A 28 4.74 19.87 5.18
CA TYR A 28 5.72 20.94 5.36
C TYR A 28 5.10 22.33 5.28
N ALA A 29 5.82 23.31 5.83
CA ALA A 29 5.57 24.72 5.62
C ALA A 29 6.89 25.50 5.53
N ARG A 30 6.86 26.61 4.79
CA ARG A 30 7.96 27.57 4.77
C ARG A 30 7.88 28.45 6.01
N VAL A 31 9.03 28.70 6.63
CA VAL A 31 9.17 29.65 7.74
C VAL A 31 10.12 30.73 7.29
N ARG A 32 9.62 31.97 7.21
CA ARG A 32 10.47 33.12 6.89
C ARG A 32 11.27 33.52 8.12
N VAL A 33 12.56 33.78 7.92
CA VAL A 33 13.45 34.31 8.95
C VAL A 33 13.65 35.81 8.70
N ASP A 34 13.06 36.63 9.56
CA ASP A 34 13.16 38.08 9.47
C ASP A 34 14.39 38.58 10.22
N LEU A 35 15.35 39.09 9.46
CA LEU A 35 16.62 39.62 9.96
C LEU A 35 16.63 41.16 10.02
N SER A 36 15.54 41.84 9.64
CA SER A 36 15.53 43.31 9.42
C SER A 36 15.88 44.12 10.68
N SER A 37 15.67 43.57 11.86
CA SER A 37 15.96 44.18 13.16
C SER A 37 17.27 43.69 13.80
N SER A 38 18.07 42.87 13.11
CA SER A 38 19.25 42.21 13.66
C SER A 38 20.50 42.45 12.81
N SER A 39 21.67 42.40 13.45
CA SER A 39 22.97 42.34 12.76
C SER A 39 23.43 40.90 12.46
N VAL A 40 22.69 39.89 12.94
CA VAL A 40 23.01 38.47 12.76
C VAL A 40 22.81 38.07 11.30
N GLN A 41 23.79 37.40 10.70
CA GLN A 41 23.66 36.86 9.36
C GLN A 41 22.88 35.54 9.39
N PHE A 42 22.14 35.24 8.32
CA PHE A 42 21.40 33.98 8.23
C PHE A 42 22.31 32.75 8.39
N ASP A 43 23.53 32.81 7.84
CA ASP A 43 24.50 31.72 7.89
C ASP A 43 25.09 31.49 9.30
N ASP A 44 24.93 32.45 10.21
CA ASP A 44 25.34 32.33 11.62
C ASP A 44 24.25 31.68 12.48
N LEU A 45 23.11 31.34 11.89
CA LEU A 45 21.97 30.73 12.56
C LEU A 45 21.94 29.22 12.36
N SER A 46 21.62 28.52 13.44
CA SER A 46 21.15 27.14 13.42
C SER A 46 19.71 27.08 13.90
N PHE A 47 18.95 26.11 13.41
CA PHE A 47 17.54 25.97 13.76
C PHE A 47 17.31 24.61 14.40
N ALA A 48 16.43 24.58 15.39
CA ALA A 48 16.09 23.38 16.13
C ALA A 48 14.63 23.40 16.57
N ILE A 49 14.08 22.23 16.83
CA ILE A 49 12.78 22.10 17.50
C ILE A 49 13.03 21.91 18.98
N ALA A 50 12.40 22.72 19.82
CA ALA A 50 12.67 22.75 21.27
C ALA A 50 12.37 21.41 21.92
N GLU A 51 11.27 20.77 21.50
CA GLU A 51 10.82 19.47 21.96
C GLU A 51 11.64 18.32 21.35
N GLY A 52 12.51 18.62 20.38
CA GLY A 52 13.43 17.68 19.75
C GLY A 52 12.99 17.22 18.36
N PRO A 53 13.88 16.55 17.61
CA PRO A 53 13.66 16.22 16.21
C PRO A 53 12.57 15.17 15.97
N HIS A 54 12.05 14.52 17.02
CA HIS A 54 10.99 13.52 16.89
C HIS A 54 9.62 14.13 16.58
N VAL A 55 9.40 15.44 16.84
CA VAL A 55 8.12 16.11 16.56
C VAL A 55 8.10 16.93 15.27
N ALA A 56 9.24 17.50 14.87
CA ALA A 56 9.41 18.26 13.61
C ALA A 56 10.91 18.30 13.24
N THR A 57 11.22 18.52 11.97
CA THR A 57 12.60 18.65 11.49
C THR A 57 12.70 19.79 10.49
N ILE A 58 13.92 20.19 10.17
CA ILE A 58 14.18 21.42 9.43
C ILE A 58 15.06 21.10 8.24
N SER A 59 14.61 21.51 7.06
CA SER A 59 15.47 21.60 5.88
C SER A 59 15.89 23.05 5.70
N PRO A 60 17.20 23.35 5.53
CA PRO A 60 17.70 24.69 5.28
C PRO A 60 17.18 25.35 4.00
N SER A 61 16.47 24.62 3.13
CA SER A 61 15.87 25.14 1.89
C SER A 61 16.83 25.88 0.95
N ARG A 62 18.09 25.43 0.84
CA ARG A 62 19.15 26.06 0.03
C ARG A 62 19.12 25.65 -1.45
N ASP A 63 17.93 25.49 -2.02
CA ASP A 63 17.77 25.20 -3.44
C ASP A 63 17.89 26.49 -4.30
N GLU A 64 17.66 26.37 -5.60
CA GLU A 64 17.74 27.49 -6.56
C GLU A 64 16.75 28.63 -6.27
N THR A 65 15.73 28.41 -5.43
CA THR A 65 14.74 29.41 -5.05
C THR A 65 15.12 30.19 -3.79
N PHE A 66 16.27 29.88 -3.17
CA PHE A 66 16.74 30.55 -1.96
C PHE A 66 17.10 32.02 -2.21
N ASP A 67 16.41 32.93 -1.52
CA ASP A 67 16.68 34.38 -1.55
C ASP A 67 17.33 34.81 -0.24
N LEU A 68 18.61 35.22 -0.29
CA LEU A 68 19.34 35.68 0.89
C LEU A 68 18.74 36.96 1.51
N ALA A 69 18.02 37.78 0.74
CA ALA A 69 17.33 38.96 1.27
C ALA A 69 16.02 38.62 1.99
N LYS A 70 15.48 37.41 1.77
CA LYS A 70 14.25 36.89 2.39
C LYS A 70 14.44 35.41 2.71
N PRO A 71 15.37 35.08 3.62
CA PRO A 71 15.72 33.69 3.84
C PRO A 71 14.54 32.92 4.44
N GLU A 72 14.30 31.74 3.88
CA GLU A 72 13.27 30.80 4.33
C GLU A 72 13.93 29.47 4.71
N ILE A 73 13.38 28.82 5.73
CA ILE A 73 13.65 27.43 6.03
C ILE A 73 12.38 26.61 5.80
N MET A 74 12.56 25.32 5.54
CA MET A 74 11.45 24.37 5.48
C MET A 74 11.27 23.70 6.83
N LEU A 75 10.12 23.94 7.46
CA LEU A 75 9.67 23.19 8.62
C LEU A 75 8.89 21.97 8.15
N LEU A 76 9.41 20.78 8.43
CA LEU A 76 8.75 19.52 8.12
C LEU A 76 8.04 19.05 9.39
N ALA A 77 6.79 18.63 9.27
CA ALA A 77 5.98 18.16 10.40
C ALA A 77 6.27 16.69 10.70
N GLY A 78 6.50 16.38 11.96
CA GLY A 78 6.56 15.02 12.48
C GLY A 78 5.18 14.35 12.51
N PRO A 79 5.09 13.14 13.08
CA PRO A 79 3.84 12.40 13.02
C PRO A 79 2.88 12.74 14.17
N PHE A 80 3.34 13.53 15.15
CA PHE A 80 2.59 13.87 16.37
C PHE A 80 1.81 15.18 16.20
N PRO A 81 0.47 15.16 16.22
CA PRO A 81 -0.32 16.38 16.32
C PRO A 81 -0.08 17.07 17.67
N GLY A 82 -0.08 18.40 17.68
CA GLY A 82 0.21 19.19 18.88
C GLY A 82 0.68 20.60 18.56
N VAL A 83 1.07 21.33 19.60
CA VAL A 83 1.70 22.65 19.48
C VAL A 83 3.13 22.53 19.99
N PHE A 84 4.09 22.99 19.19
CA PHE A 84 5.52 22.84 19.41
C PHE A 84 6.24 24.16 19.13
N SER A 85 7.55 24.20 19.41
CA SER A 85 8.34 25.42 19.33
C SER A 85 9.53 25.26 18.38
N LEU A 86 9.61 26.15 17.39
CA LEU A 86 10.79 26.33 16.56
C LEU A 86 11.73 27.34 17.23
N GLU A 87 13.01 26.98 17.34
CA GLU A 87 14.08 27.82 17.88
C GLU A 87 15.08 28.17 16.77
N ALA A 88 15.54 29.41 16.78
CA ALA A 88 16.76 29.82 16.10
C ALA A 88 17.84 30.10 17.14
N LYS A 89 19.04 29.61 16.88
CA LYS A 89 20.20 29.67 17.76
C LYS A 89 21.37 30.32 17.03
N ASP A 90 22.11 31.18 17.72
CA ASP A 90 23.33 31.76 17.18
C ASP A 90 24.51 30.76 17.21
N SER A 91 25.68 31.21 16.75
CA SER A 91 26.91 30.42 16.73
C SER A 91 27.44 30.04 18.12
N SER A 92 26.95 30.69 19.20
CA SER A 92 27.25 30.29 20.59
C SER A 92 26.30 29.19 21.10
N GLY A 93 25.25 28.86 20.34
CA GLY A 93 24.18 27.94 20.71
C GLY A 93 23.07 28.60 21.53
N GLY A 94 23.12 29.91 21.76
CA GLY A 94 22.11 30.67 22.48
C GLY A 94 20.84 30.85 21.64
N VAL A 95 19.66 30.65 22.23
CA VAL A 95 18.38 30.86 21.55
C VAL A 95 18.18 32.36 21.32
N VAL A 96 18.13 32.75 20.04
CA VAL A 96 17.94 34.14 19.60
C VAL A 96 16.55 34.39 19.03
N ALA A 97 15.73 33.37 18.80
CA ALA A 97 14.30 33.51 18.58
C ALA A 97 13.57 32.19 18.87
N ARG A 98 12.31 32.29 19.25
CA ARG A 98 11.41 31.15 19.40
C ARG A 98 10.03 31.51 18.85
N ALA A 99 9.44 30.62 18.06
CA ALA A 99 8.08 30.78 17.55
C ALA A 99 7.29 29.47 17.65
N PRO A 100 6.00 29.53 18.02
CA PRO A 100 5.15 28.34 18.06
C PRO A 100 4.73 27.92 16.65
N PHE A 101 4.44 26.64 16.47
CA PHE A 101 3.74 26.09 15.32
C PHE A 101 2.86 24.93 15.78
N ALA A 102 1.86 24.58 14.96
CA ALA A 102 0.95 23.47 15.24
C ALA A 102 1.06 22.38 14.17
N ILE A 103 0.94 21.13 14.60
CA ILE A 103 0.77 19.96 13.73
C ILE A 103 -0.64 19.40 13.92
N THR A 104 -1.31 19.06 12.82
CA THR A 104 -2.65 18.46 12.81
C THR A 104 -2.66 17.13 12.05
N ASN A 105 -3.61 16.26 12.36
CA ASN A 105 -3.96 15.09 11.55
C ASN A 105 -5.25 15.31 10.75
N GLN A 106 -5.77 16.53 10.72
CA GLN A 106 -6.98 16.88 9.97
C GLN A 106 -6.61 17.72 8.76
N TRP A 107 -7.00 17.25 7.58
CA TRP A 107 -6.98 18.04 6.37
C TRP A 107 -8.40 18.25 5.86
N LEU A 108 -8.76 19.50 5.57
CA LEU A 108 -10.13 19.87 5.20
C LEU A 108 -10.27 20.26 3.72
N GLU A 109 -9.15 20.52 3.04
CA GLU A 109 -9.15 20.99 1.66
C GLU A 109 -9.12 19.81 0.66
N PRO A 110 -9.71 19.99 -0.54
CA PRO A 110 -9.82 18.91 -1.53
C PRO A 110 -8.49 18.52 -2.18
N ASP A 111 -7.50 19.42 -2.24
CA ASP A 111 -6.25 19.23 -2.99
C ASP A 111 -5.21 18.37 -2.24
N GLY A 112 -5.54 17.87 -1.04
CA GLY A 112 -4.61 17.16 -0.17
C GLY A 112 -3.53 18.06 0.47
N PRO A 113 -2.91 17.63 1.57
CA PRO A 113 -1.87 18.41 2.24
C PRO A 113 -0.56 18.45 1.43
N PRO A 114 0.26 19.51 1.56
CA PRO A 114 1.65 19.46 1.12
C PRO A 114 2.37 18.36 1.92
N MET A 115 3.05 17.44 1.23
CA MET A 115 3.74 16.30 1.84
C MET A 115 5.26 16.45 1.76
N ALA A 116 5.95 16.14 2.84
CA ALA A 116 7.40 16.03 2.89
C ALA A 116 7.80 14.56 2.95
N PHE A 117 8.91 14.21 2.33
CA PHE A 117 9.54 12.90 2.50
C PHE A 117 10.99 13.10 2.88
N THR A 118 11.50 12.29 3.80
CA THR A 118 12.90 12.32 4.20
C THR A 118 13.53 10.94 4.01
N GLY A 119 14.80 10.92 3.61
CA GLY A 119 15.55 9.67 3.40
C GLY A 119 15.27 8.97 2.08
N ALA A 120 15.88 7.78 1.92
CA ALA A 120 15.62 6.91 0.79
C ALA A 120 14.33 6.13 1.03
N ASN A 121 13.35 6.33 0.18
CA ASN A 121 12.06 5.70 0.29
C ASN A 121 11.88 4.70 -0.86
N PRO A 122 11.96 3.37 -0.61
CA PRO A 122 11.69 2.41 -1.66
C PRO A 122 10.22 2.53 -2.07
N LEU A 123 9.98 2.72 -3.38
CA LEU A 123 8.63 2.61 -3.92
C LEU A 123 8.06 1.23 -3.57
N TYR A 124 6.79 1.19 -3.14
CA TYR A 124 6.09 -0.07 -2.98
C TYR A 124 5.75 -0.65 -4.35
N ALA A 125 5.57 -1.97 -4.38
CA ALA A 125 5.08 -2.68 -5.55
C ALA A 125 3.69 -2.16 -5.93
N SER A 126 3.53 -1.48 -7.06
CA SER A 126 2.19 -1.31 -7.63
C SER A 126 2.25 -1.35 -9.14
N GLY A 127 1.37 -2.16 -9.73
CA GLY A 127 1.19 -2.28 -11.18
C GLY A 127 2.46 -2.69 -11.93
N GLY A 128 2.64 -3.98 -12.17
CA GLY A 128 3.56 -4.42 -13.20
C GLY A 128 3.11 -3.89 -14.57
N ASN A 129 3.92 -3.04 -15.20
CA ASN A 129 3.63 -2.61 -16.57
C ASN A 129 3.96 -3.74 -17.54
N TRP A 130 2.96 -4.16 -18.29
CA TRP A 130 3.13 -5.04 -19.44
C TRP A 130 3.91 -4.28 -20.53
N GLY A 131 5.14 -4.71 -20.82
CA GLY A 131 5.87 -4.29 -22.03
C GLY A 131 6.60 -2.94 -22.00
N ALA A 132 7.41 -2.64 -20.98
CA ALA A 132 8.21 -1.41 -20.96
C ALA A 132 9.25 -1.35 -22.11
N LEU A 133 9.17 -0.27 -22.92
CA LEU A 133 10.01 0.04 -24.09
C LEU A 133 11.52 0.21 -23.83
N PHE A 134 11.96 0.28 -22.57
CA PHE A 134 13.33 0.72 -22.22
C PHE A 134 14.25 -0.35 -21.61
N ASN A 135 13.83 -1.62 -21.51
CA ASN A 135 14.74 -2.70 -21.09
C ASN A 135 15.33 -3.42 -22.31
N GLY A 136 16.53 -2.98 -22.72
CA GLY A 136 17.21 -3.35 -23.96
C GLY A 136 17.86 -4.74 -24.03
N VAL A 137 17.26 -5.79 -23.44
CA VAL A 137 17.72 -7.17 -23.66
C VAL A 137 16.51 -8.04 -23.96
N TRP A 138 16.53 -8.67 -25.14
CA TRP A 138 15.40 -9.42 -25.70
C TRP A 138 15.21 -10.76 -24.99
N PRO A 139 13.96 -11.28 -24.89
CA PRO A 139 12.69 -10.62 -25.24
C PRO A 139 12.01 -10.05 -23.99
N PHE A 140 11.66 -8.77 -24.02
CA PHE A 140 10.94 -7.99 -23.00
C PHE A 140 10.11 -8.83 -22.02
N GLU A 141 10.76 -9.11 -20.89
CA GLU A 141 10.18 -9.77 -19.75
C GLU A 141 9.20 -8.84 -19.05
N PHE A 142 8.14 -9.43 -18.53
CA PHE A 142 7.52 -8.89 -17.34
C PHE A 142 8.55 -8.99 -16.21
N SER A 143 8.92 -7.86 -15.63
CA SER A 143 9.76 -7.89 -14.44
C SER A 143 9.12 -7.03 -13.37
N TYR A 144 8.72 -7.64 -12.26
CA TYR A 144 8.47 -6.91 -11.03
C TYR A 144 9.83 -6.51 -10.44
N GLY A 145 10.39 -5.41 -10.95
CA GLY A 145 11.79 -5.08 -10.68
C GLY A 145 12.76 -6.22 -11.03
N PRO A 146 14.02 -6.15 -10.60
CA PRO A 146 15.03 -7.15 -10.94
C PRO A 146 14.91 -8.48 -10.15
N LYS A 147 13.82 -8.72 -9.39
CA LYS A 147 13.76 -9.82 -8.41
C LYS A 147 12.40 -10.52 -8.39
N ALA A 148 12.42 -11.85 -8.36
CA ALA A 148 11.24 -12.68 -8.15
C ALA A 148 10.53 -12.34 -6.83
N VAL A 149 9.21 -12.50 -6.80
CA VAL A 149 8.36 -12.30 -5.61
C VAL A 149 8.39 -13.57 -4.77
N THR A 150 9.43 -13.72 -3.96
CA THR A 150 9.61 -14.89 -3.09
C THR A 150 9.75 -14.51 -1.62
N GLY A 151 9.76 -15.53 -0.76
CA GLY A 151 9.94 -15.43 0.69
C GLY A 151 8.66 -15.17 1.45
N ALA A 152 8.79 -14.72 2.71
CA ALA A 152 7.66 -14.35 3.53
C ALA A 152 7.12 -12.96 3.13
N ARG A 153 5.80 -12.79 3.20
CA ARG A 153 5.12 -11.50 3.30
C ARG A 153 4.30 -11.50 4.58
N ARG A 154 4.67 -10.59 5.47
CA ARG A 154 4.11 -10.42 6.80
C ARG A 154 2.95 -9.42 6.71
N VAL A 155 1.76 -9.87 7.04
CA VAL A 155 0.50 -9.15 6.87
C VAL A 155 -0.05 -8.71 8.23
N ALA A 156 -0.22 -7.41 8.41
CA ALA A 156 -0.92 -6.85 9.57
C ALA A 156 -2.42 -6.76 9.29
N LEU A 157 -3.27 -7.16 10.25
CA LEU A 157 -4.72 -6.94 10.17
C LEU A 157 -5.13 -5.78 11.08
N ILE A 158 -5.71 -4.73 10.52
CA ILE A 158 -6.14 -3.54 11.26
C ILE A 158 -7.65 -3.42 11.10
N PHE A 159 -8.37 -3.65 12.19
CA PHE A 159 -9.82 -3.55 12.21
C PHE A 159 -10.24 -2.15 12.61
N VAL A 160 -11.02 -1.49 11.76
CA VAL A 160 -11.26 -0.06 11.80
C VAL A 160 -12.72 0.23 12.12
N ASN A 161 -12.96 0.80 13.30
CA ASN A 161 -14.20 1.48 13.64
C ASN A 161 -14.09 2.97 13.29
N THR A 162 -15.24 3.62 13.12
CA THR A 162 -15.38 5.07 13.02
C THR A 162 -16.27 5.57 14.16
N THR A 163 -16.42 6.88 14.32
CA THR A 163 -17.26 7.42 15.42
C THR A 163 -18.73 7.00 15.33
N ASP A 164 -19.18 6.55 14.16
CA ASP A 164 -20.56 6.19 13.83
C ASP A 164 -20.74 4.76 13.31
N SER A 165 -19.66 3.97 13.18
CA SER A 165 -19.71 2.59 12.68
C SER A 165 -18.79 1.68 13.48
N MET A 166 -19.30 0.54 13.92
CA MET A 166 -18.60 -0.42 14.76
C MET A 166 -18.53 -1.78 14.06
N LEU A 167 -17.39 -2.47 14.22
CA LEU A 167 -17.17 -3.80 13.69
C LEU A 167 -18.21 -4.78 14.23
N PRO A 168 -18.81 -5.62 13.36
CA PRO A 168 -19.59 -6.76 13.80
C PRO A 168 -18.77 -7.72 14.66
N ALA A 169 -19.46 -8.44 15.56
CA ALA A 169 -18.81 -9.47 16.37
C ALA A 169 -18.26 -10.60 15.49
N GLY A 170 -17.03 -11.04 15.76
CA GLY A 170 -16.38 -12.14 15.04
C GLY A 170 -15.72 -11.76 13.72
N THR A 171 -15.77 -10.49 13.30
CA THR A 171 -15.06 -10.00 12.11
C THR A 171 -13.56 -10.28 12.20
N ASP A 172 -12.95 -10.10 13.37
CA ASP A 172 -11.53 -10.36 13.61
C ASP A 172 -11.15 -11.82 13.35
N THR A 173 -11.94 -12.73 13.90
CA THR A 173 -11.74 -14.18 13.73
C THR A 173 -11.93 -14.56 12.26
N LEU A 174 -12.97 -14.05 11.61
CA LEU A 174 -13.24 -14.32 10.20
C LEU A 174 -12.06 -13.92 9.30
N TYR A 175 -11.51 -12.73 9.47
CA TYR A 175 -10.40 -12.25 8.63
C TYR A 175 -9.07 -12.93 8.96
N ARG A 176 -8.82 -13.25 10.23
CA ARG A 176 -7.66 -14.07 10.65
C ARG A 176 -7.72 -15.46 10.04
N ASP A 177 -8.90 -16.09 10.05
CA ASP A 177 -9.12 -17.41 9.46
C ASP A 177 -9.00 -17.35 7.93
N ALA A 178 -9.58 -16.34 7.29
CA ALA A 178 -9.41 -16.11 5.86
C ALA A 178 -7.94 -15.92 5.46
N LEU A 179 -7.15 -15.21 6.27
CA LEU A 179 -5.75 -14.95 6.00
C LEU A 179 -4.89 -16.23 6.16
N VAL A 180 -4.96 -16.90 7.32
CA VAL A 180 -4.02 -17.98 7.67
C VAL A 180 -4.66 -19.27 8.18
N ASN A 181 -5.65 -19.24 9.08
CA ASN A 181 -6.11 -20.49 9.74
C ASN A 181 -6.96 -21.40 8.83
N GLY A 182 -7.61 -20.82 7.83
CA GLY A 182 -8.50 -21.51 6.89
C GLY A 182 -9.98 -21.32 7.20
N VAL A 183 -10.76 -21.16 6.12
CA VAL A 183 -12.23 -21.11 6.12
C VAL A 183 -12.75 -22.31 5.33
N THR A 184 -13.53 -23.18 5.95
CA THR A 184 -14.12 -24.34 5.29
C THR A 184 -15.26 -23.92 4.35
N GLY A 185 -15.20 -24.39 3.10
CA GLY A 185 -16.26 -24.23 2.11
C GLY A 185 -17.44 -25.13 2.27
N ALA A 186 -18.51 -24.80 1.53
CA ALA A 186 -19.66 -25.68 1.37
C ALA A 186 -19.26 -27.01 0.70
N ASP A 187 -18.15 -27.01 -0.02
CA ASP A 187 -17.48 -28.18 -0.60
C ASP A 187 -16.64 -28.97 0.41
N GLY A 188 -16.57 -28.53 1.68
CA GLY A 188 -15.81 -29.18 2.74
C GLY A 188 -14.30 -28.90 2.69
N VAL A 189 -13.82 -28.08 1.74
CA VAL A 189 -12.38 -27.77 1.61
C VAL A 189 -12.05 -26.50 2.40
N THR A 190 -11.03 -26.59 3.25
CA THR A 190 -10.52 -25.47 4.04
C THR A 190 -9.51 -24.68 3.23
N ARG A 191 -9.77 -23.39 3.02
CA ARG A 191 -8.93 -22.48 2.22
C ARG A 191 -8.54 -21.24 3.01
N SER A 192 -7.34 -20.74 2.81
CA SER A 192 -6.86 -19.45 3.31
C SER A 192 -6.00 -18.77 2.25
N VAL A 193 -5.78 -17.47 2.40
CA VAL A 193 -4.87 -16.70 1.54
C VAL A 193 -3.45 -17.27 1.62
N SER A 194 -2.99 -17.67 2.81
CA SER A 194 -1.70 -18.34 2.99
C SER A 194 -1.62 -19.66 2.24
N ALA A 195 -2.64 -20.51 2.32
CA ALA A 195 -2.65 -21.79 1.61
C ALA A 195 -2.71 -21.58 0.09
N PHE A 196 -3.50 -20.59 -0.37
CA PHE A 196 -3.59 -20.23 -1.78
C PHE A 196 -2.22 -19.81 -2.33
N TYR A 197 -1.56 -18.83 -1.70
CA TYR A 197 -0.27 -18.32 -2.20
C TYR A 197 0.86 -19.34 -2.07
N ASP A 198 0.87 -20.17 -1.03
CA ASP A 198 1.83 -21.28 -0.91
C ASP A 198 1.67 -22.26 -2.09
N GLU A 199 0.43 -22.62 -2.44
CA GLU A 199 0.15 -23.49 -3.57
C GLU A 199 0.52 -22.86 -4.93
N VAL A 200 -0.04 -21.68 -5.25
CA VAL A 200 0.09 -21.11 -6.60
C VAL A 200 1.51 -20.61 -6.90
N SER A 201 2.30 -20.36 -5.85
CA SER A 201 3.73 -20.02 -5.95
C SER A 201 4.66 -21.22 -5.88
N LEU A 202 4.13 -22.44 -5.74
CA LEU A 202 4.93 -23.67 -5.60
C LEU A 202 5.86 -23.62 -4.37
N GLY A 203 5.37 -23.04 -3.28
CA GLY A 203 6.11 -22.85 -2.02
C GLY A 203 7.11 -21.69 -2.02
N GLN A 204 7.11 -20.84 -3.06
CA GLN A 204 8.06 -19.73 -3.15
C GLN A 204 7.62 -18.48 -2.39
N LEU A 205 6.31 -18.29 -2.20
CA LEU A 205 5.73 -17.18 -1.46
C LEU A 205 4.93 -17.72 -0.27
N ASN A 206 5.22 -17.20 0.92
CA ASN A 206 4.46 -17.50 2.11
C ASN A 206 3.82 -16.23 2.67
N ILE A 207 2.53 -16.30 2.98
CA ILE A 207 1.81 -15.23 3.69
C ILE A 207 1.75 -15.58 5.17
N SER A 208 2.14 -14.66 6.04
CA SER A 208 2.18 -14.87 7.48
C SER A 208 1.59 -13.67 8.24
N PRO A 209 1.01 -13.86 9.43
CA PRO A 209 0.48 -12.75 10.22
C PRO A 209 1.62 -11.95 10.87
N ALA A 210 1.43 -10.63 10.99
CA ALA A 210 2.41 -9.67 11.50
C ALA A 210 1.90 -8.81 12.67
N GLY A 211 0.76 -9.18 13.24
CA GLY A 211 0.09 -8.43 14.30
C GLY A 211 -1.32 -8.02 13.90
N GLU A 212 -2.12 -7.69 14.90
CA GLU A 212 -3.49 -7.26 14.74
C GLU A 212 -3.80 -6.11 15.69
N SER A 213 -4.66 -5.19 15.26
CA SER A 213 -5.14 -4.08 16.10
C SER A 213 -6.59 -3.76 15.79
N ILE A 214 -7.35 -3.34 16.80
CA ILE A 214 -8.68 -2.77 16.64
C ILE A 214 -8.59 -1.29 17.01
N VAL A 215 -8.88 -0.41 16.05
CA VAL A 215 -8.78 1.03 16.22
C VAL A 215 -10.12 1.72 16.01
N THR A 216 -10.32 2.85 16.67
CA THR A 216 -11.48 3.73 16.43
C THR A 216 -10.99 5.07 15.93
N LEU A 217 -11.33 5.38 14.68
CA LEU A 217 -10.92 6.63 14.05
C LEU A 217 -11.72 7.83 14.60
N PRO A 218 -11.13 9.04 14.61
CA PRO A 218 -11.73 10.22 15.24
C PRO A 218 -12.86 10.88 14.44
N LYS A 219 -13.19 10.38 13.24
CA LYS A 219 -14.23 10.95 12.37
C LYS A 219 -15.26 9.89 12.00
N ALA A 220 -16.39 10.36 11.50
CA ALA A 220 -17.43 9.52 10.92
C ALA A 220 -16.94 8.83 9.63
N TRP A 221 -17.54 7.69 9.29
CA TRP A 221 -17.18 6.90 8.10
C TRP A 221 -17.20 7.72 6.80
N SER A 222 -18.23 8.55 6.63
CA SER A 222 -18.40 9.40 5.44
C SER A 222 -17.29 10.44 5.23
N ALA A 223 -16.52 10.79 6.28
CA ALA A 223 -15.38 11.69 6.16
C ALA A 223 -14.15 10.98 5.55
N TYR A 224 -14.07 9.66 5.72
CA TYR A 224 -12.96 8.82 5.25
C TYR A 224 -13.22 8.15 3.91
N THR A 225 -14.43 8.25 3.38
CA THR A 225 -14.80 7.59 2.14
C THR A 225 -15.31 8.57 1.11
N GLN A 226 -15.31 8.16 -0.15
CA GLN A 226 -15.86 8.95 -1.23
C GLN A 226 -16.58 8.05 -2.23
N PRO A 227 -17.74 8.48 -2.74
CA PRO A 227 -18.45 7.72 -3.76
C PRO A 227 -17.63 7.69 -5.05
N VAL A 228 -17.53 6.52 -5.69
CA VAL A 228 -16.88 6.36 -6.98
C VAL A 228 -17.93 5.90 -7.98
N ASN A 229 -18.16 6.75 -9.00
CA ASN A 229 -19.18 6.64 -10.05
C ASN A 229 -20.63 7.04 -9.63
N THR A 230 -21.41 7.54 -10.59
CA THR A 230 -22.78 8.07 -10.42
C THR A 230 -23.88 7.04 -10.71
N ASP A 231 -23.52 5.80 -11.07
CA ASP A 231 -24.50 4.76 -11.43
C ASP A 231 -24.88 3.86 -10.23
N LEU A 232 -26.04 3.20 -10.33
CA LEU A 232 -26.93 2.65 -9.29
C LEU A 232 -26.35 1.66 -8.24
N ARG A 233 -25.04 1.46 -8.18
CA ARG A 233 -24.32 0.81 -7.08
C ARG A 233 -23.18 1.71 -6.66
N VAL A 234 -23.49 2.78 -5.93
CA VAL A 234 -22.46 3.71 -5.45
C VAL A 234 -21.53 2.94 -4.52
N ARG A 235 -20.38 2.54 -5.07
CA ARG A 235 -19.27 2.01 -4.30
C ARG A 235 -18.53 3.18 -3.66
N PHE A 236 -17.98 2.96 -2.48
CA PHE A 236 -17.19 3.99 -1.82
C PHE A 236 -15.75 3.53 -1.69
N ASP A 237 -14.83 4.38 -2.09
CA ASP A 237 -13.40 4.11 -1.92
C ASP A 237 -12.92 4.76 -0.61
N ALA A 238 -12.02 4.09 0.10
CA ALA A 238 -11.33 4.68 1.22
C ALA A 238 -10.40 5.80 0.72
N ARG A 239 -10.34 6.89 1.48
CA ARG A 239 -9.34 7.94 1.29
C ARG A 239 -8.05 7.56 2.01
N ASP A 240 -6.92 8.09 1.54
CA ASP A 240 -5.60 7.88 2.18
C ASP A 240 -5.58 8.31 3.67
N GLU A 241 -6.42 9.28 4.05
CA GLU A 241 -6.56 9.72 5.43
C GLU A 241 -7.04 8.60 6.37
N LEU A 242 -7.91 7.68 5.88
CA LEU A 242 -8.33 6.50 6.65
C LEU A 242 -7.13 5.63 6.98
N ILE A 243 -6.31 5.35 5.97
CA ILE A 243 -5.12 4.49 6.07
C ILE A 243 -4.13 5.10 7.04
N ALA A 244 -3.83 6.39 6.87
CA ALA A 244 -2.89 7.09 7.72
C ALA A 244 -3.36 7.16 9.19
N ASP A 245 -4.63 7.46 9.46
CA ASP A 245 -5.16 7.55 10.83
C ASP A 245 -5.22 6.16 11.48
N ALA A 246 -5.62 5.12 10.74
CA ALA A 246 -5.66 3.75 11.22
C ALA A 246 -4.26 3.21 11.56
N MET A 247 -3.27 3.39 10.67
CA MET A 247 -1.87 2.98 10.94
C MET A 247 -1.30 3.68 12.16
N TRP A 248 -1.57 4.97 12.30
CA TRP A 248 -1.12 5.77 13.44
C TRP A 248 -1.66 5.27 14.78
N LEU A 249 -2.92 4.84 14.82
CA LEU A 249 -3.49 4.27 16.04
C LEU A 249 -3.01 2.84 16.28
N ALA A 250 -2.89 2.04 15.21
CA ALA A 250 -2.52 0.63 15.26
C ALA A 250 -1.06 0.38 15.66
N GLN A 251 -0.18 1.37 15.49
CA GLN A 251 1.25 1.25 15.87
C GLN A 251 1.49 1.04 17.37
N ASN A 252 0.46 1.21 18.21
CA ASN A 252 0.53 0.86 19.63
C ASN A 252 0.52 -0.67 19.85
N ASP A 253 -0.07 -1.42 18.92
CA ASP A 253 -0.21 -2.87 18.99
C ASP A 253 0.64 -3.60 17.93
N ILE A 254 0.98 -2.92 16.83
CA ILE A 254 1.67 -3.49 15.67
C ILE A 254 3.03 -2.83 15.46
N ASP A 255 4.07 -3.65 15.40
CA ASP A 255 5.38 -3.23 14.95
C ASP A 255 5.47 -3.27 13.40
N PHE A 256 5.31 -2.11 12.77
CA PHE A 256 5.35 -1.96 11.32
C PHE A 256 6.75 -2.06 10.70
N THR A 257 7.84 -2.19 11.49
CA THR A 257 9.17 -2.46 10.93
C THR A 257 9.18 -3.75 10.10
N ASP A 258 8.48 -4.75 10.62
CA ASP A 258 8.39 -6.10 10.10
C ASP A 258 7.09 -6.38 9.34
N VAL A 259 6.32 -5.35 8.98
CA VAL A 259 5.12 -5.51 8.16
C VAL A 259 5.47 -5.27 6.69
N ASP A 260 4.99 -6.17 5.82
CA ASP A 260 5.16 -6.08 4.36
C ASP A 260 3.86 -5.66 3.67
N ILE A 261 2.68 -5.98 4.24
CA ILE A 261 1.35 -5.59 3.75
C ILE A 261 0.45 -5.25 4.94
N ALA A 262 -0.36 -4.19 4.85
CA ALA A 262 -1.43 -3.91 5.83
C ALA A 262 -2.82 -4.14 5.23
N VAL A 263 -3.68 -4.87 5.93
CA VAL A 263 -5.08 -5.06 5.55
C VAL A 263 -5.96 -4.29 6.53
N PHE A 264 -6.75 -3.35 6.02
CA PHE A 264 -7.70 -2.55 6.78
C PHE A 264 -9.09 -3.12 6.60
N VAL A 265 -9.68 -3.63 7.68
CA VAL A 265 -11.04 -4.15 7.68
C VAL A 265 -11.95 -3.08 8.27
N VAL A 266 -12.75 -2.42 7.44
CA VAL A 266 -13.47 -1.20 7.79
C VAL A 266 -14.94 -1.52 8.09
N ALA A 267 -15.41 -1.13 9.27
CA ALA A 267 -16.81 -1.22 9.64
C ALA A 267 -17.69 -0.32 8.75
N SER A 268 -18.81 -0.85 8.28
CA SER A 268 -19.73 -0.11 7.42
C SER A 268 -20.90 0.46 8.24
N PRO A 269 -21.36 1.69 7.96
CA PRO A 269 -22.59 2.21 8.54
C PRO A 269 -23.76 1.26 8.27
N SER A 270 -24.58 0.99 9.29
CA SER A 270 -25.75 0.10 9.16
C SER A 270 -25.43 -1.29 8.57
N GLY A 271 -24.21 -1.79 8.76
CA GLY A 271 -23.76 -3.07 8.21
C GLY A 271 -23.69 -3.09 6.68
N GLY A 272 -23.48 -1.92 6.05
CA GLY A 272 -23.42 -1.75 4.61
C GLY A 272 -24.79 -1.64 3.92
N ALA A 273 -25.88 -1.72 4.66
CA ALA A 273 -27.22 -1.49 4.14
C ALA A 273 -27.38 -0.04 3.64
N PRO A 274 -28.22 0.21 2.63
CA PRO A 274 -28.51 1.57 2.18
C PRO A 274 -29.30 2.34 3.23
N VAL A 275 -29.09 3.66 3.31
CA VAL A 275 -29.81 4.56 4.24
C VAL A 275 -31.32 4.56 3.97
N MET A 276 -31.71 4.38 2.72
CA MET A 276 -33.11 4.35 2.28
C MET A 276 -33.34 3.15 1.34
N PRO A 277 -34.56 2.57 1.31
CA PRO A 277 -34.87 1.48 0.37
C PRO A 277 -34.56 1.87 -1.07
N GLY A 278 -33.75 1.04 -1.76
CA GLY A 278 -33.32 1.30 -3.14
C GLY A 278 -32.19 2.31 -3.31
N GLY A 279 -31.66 2.87 -2.21
CA GLY A 279 -30.45 3.69 -2.22
C GLY A 279 -29.17 2.86 -2.37
N PRO A 280 -28.00 3.52 -2.52
CA PRO A 280 -26.73 2.81 -2.56
C PRO A 280 -26.37 2.20 -1.21
N GLN A 281 -25.79 1.00 -1.26
CA GLN A 281 -25.16 0.38 -0.10
C GLN A 281 -24.01 1.26 0.40
N GLN A 282 -23.80 1.31 1.72
CA GLN A 282 -22.80 2.17 2.36
C GLN A 282 -21.65 1.35 2.91
N PHE A 283 -20.74 0.92 2.05
CA PHE A 283 -19.56 0.15 2.46
C PHE A 283 -18.37 0.53 1.61
N THR A 284 -17.18 0.26 2.14
CA THR A 284 -15.94 0.49 1.40
C THR A 284 -15.68 -0.68 0.46
N TRP A 285 -15.56 -0.40 -0.84
CA TRP A 285 -15.26 -1.44 -1.83
C TRP A 285 -13.86 -2.02 -1.57
N PRO A 286 -13.67 -3.34 -1.73
CA PRO A 286 -12.34 -3.93 -1.71
C PRO A 286 -11.41 -3.23 -2.69
N ILE A 287 -10.24 -2.82 -2.20
CA ILE A 287 -9.24 -2.14 -3.02
C ILE A 287 -7.86 -2.33 -2.43
N ALA A 288 -6.87 -2.49 -3.29
CA ALA A 288 -5.47 -2.48 -2.93
C ALA A 288 -4.75 -1.29 -3.54
N SER A 289 -3.80 -0.74 -2.79
CA SER A 289 -2.90 0.32 -3.26
C SER A 289 -1.66 0.32 -2.36
N GLY A 290 -1.02 1.45 -2.21
CA GLY A 290 0.02 1.66 -1.22
C GLY A 290 0.26 3.13 -1.02
N GLY A 291 1.13 3.43 -0.07
CA GLY A 291 1.54 4.80 0.20
C GLY A 291 2.73 4.80 1.13
N THR A 292 3.26 5.99 1.37
CA THR A 292 4.29 6.19 2.37
C THR A 292 3.71 6.91 3.56
N TYR A 293 3.82 6.27 4.72
CA TYR A 293 3.24 6.74 5.96
C TYR A 293 4.33 7.00 7.00
N GLN A 294 4.09 8.02 7.81
CA GLN A 294 4.96 8.38 8.90
C GLN A 294 4.50 7.68 10.18
N LEU A 295 5.39 6.90 10.79
CA LEU A 295 5.05 6.08 11.96
C LEU A 295 5.91 6.46 13.17
N ASN A 296 5.31 6.31 14.36
CA ASN A 296 5.97 6.42 15.67
C ASN A 296 6.69 5.11 15.97
N GLN A 297 7.76 4.86 15.24
CA GLN A 297 8.62 3.68 15.41
C GLN A 297 9.92 4.10 16.11
N PRO A 298 10.52 3.23 16.94
CA PRO A 298 11.75 3.55 17.65
C PRO A 298 12.81 3.99 16.64
N GLN A 299 13.39 5.16 16.90
CA GLN A 299 14.41 5.74 16.04
C GLN A 299 15.53 4.72 15.81
N PRO A 300 16.01 4.51 14.56
CA PRO A 300 17.18 3.68 14.34
C PRO A 300 18.35 4.24 15.15
N THR A 301 19.06 3.35 15.85
CA THR A 301 20.15 3.72 16.76
C THR A 301 21.26 4.55 16.10
N PHE A 302 21.42 4.42 14.78
CA PHE A 302 22.40 5.16 13.99
C PHE A 302 21.90 6.53 13.48
N ALA A 303 20.62 6.86 13.64
CA ALA A 303 20.07 8.13 13.21
C ALA A 303 18.87 8.59 14.08
N PRO A 304 19.11 8.92 15.38
CA PRO A 304 18.09 9.29 16.36
C PRO A 304 17.40 10.65 16.14
N TRP A 305 17.55 11.22 14.94
CA TRP A 305 17.00 12.50 14.52
C TRP A 305 16.11 12.39 13.26
N PHE A 306 15.72 11.19 12.84
CA PHE A 306 14.86 10.96 11.66
C PHE A 306 13.59 10.18 12.01
N TRP A 307 12.46 10.60 11.46
CA TRP A 307 11.24 9.79 11.52
C TRP A 307 11.32 8.63 10.54
N TRP A 308 10.58 7.59 10.87
CA TRP A 308 10.47 6.45 9.99
C TRP A 308 9.32 6.66 9.01
N TRP A 309 9.70 6.81 7.74
CA TRP A 309 8.76 6.72 6.61
C TRP A 309 8.71 5.27 6.17
N LYS A 310 7.52 4.68 6.24
CA LYS A 310 7.27 3.33 5.75
C LYS A 310 6.43 3.41 4.50
N SER A 311 7.03 3.05 3.37
CA SER A 311 6.25 2.66 2.19
C SER A 311 5.66 1.29 2.45
N LEU A 312 4.33 1.20 2.37
CA LEU A 312 3.60 -0.02 2.63
C LEU A 312 2.48 -0.17 1.60
N PRO A 313 2.43 -1.30 0.87
CA PRO A 313 1.22 -1.65 0.16
C PRO A 313 0.13 -2.03 1.16
N TRP A 314 -1.10 -1.73 0.82
CA TRP A 314 -2.24 -2.01 1.67
C TRP A 314 -3.44 -2.48 0.89
N VAL A 315 -4.33 -3.15 1.61
CA VAL A 315 -5.63 -3.62 1.15
C VAL A 315 -6.69 -3.06 2.07
N VAL A 316 -7.82 -2.63 1.53
CA VAL A 316 -9.02 -2.30 2.28
C VAL A 316 -10.08 -3.34 1.99
N MET A 317 -10.78 -3.79 3.03
CA MET A 317 -11.89 -4.73 2.96
C MET A 317 -13.05 -4.24 3.82
N PRO A 318 -14.32 -4.41 3.40
CA PRO A 318 -15.46 -4.12 4.27
C PRO A 318 -15.65 -5.24 5.30
N ALA A 319 -15.96 -4.88 6.54
CA ALA A 319 -16.17 -5.86 7.62
C ALA A 319 -17.31 -6.85 7.34
N GLU A 320 -18.31 -6.42 6.57
CA GLU A 320 -19.55 -7.14 6.27
C GLU A 320 -19.54 -7.86 4.91
N TRP A 321 -18.36 -8.08 4.33
CA TRP A 321 -18.20 -8.60 2.97
C TRP A 321 -19.07 -9.83 2.66
N GLN A 322 -19.13 -10.79 3.58
CA GLN A 322 -19.91 -12.02 3.41
C GLN A 322 -21.43 -11.81 3.29
N THR A 323 -21.93 -10.65 3.74
CA THR A 323 -23.35 -10.31 3.61
C THR A 323 -23.63 -9.38 2.42
N LEU A 324 -22.61 -8.66 1.96
CA LEU A 324 -22.71 -7.68 0.88
C LEU A 324 -22.53 -8.32 -0.49
N ASP A 325 -21.72 -9.37 -0.56
CA ASP A 325 -21.35 -10.04 -1.80
C ASP A 325 -21.41 -11.57 -1.65
N SER A 326 -21.63 -12.27 -2.76
CA SER A 326 -21.63 -13.73 -2.77
C SER A 326 -20.22 -14.32 -2.77
N ARG A 327 -19.20 -13.51 -3.08
CA ARG A 327 -17.78 -13.88 -2.99
C ARG A 327 -17.36 -14.08 -1.54
N ARG A 328 -16.39 -14.99 -1.35
CA ARG A 328 -15.87 -15.35 -0.02
C ARG A 328 -14.72 -14.43 0.35
N VAL A 329 -14.58 -14.10 1.64
CA VAL A 329 -13.55 -13.17 2.14
C VAL A 329 -12.14 -13.55 1.70
N PHE A 330 -11.74 -14.82 1.85
CA PHE A 330 -10.40 -15.25 1.45
C PHE A 330 -10.15 -15.08 -0.06
N ALA A 331 -11.19 -15.16 -0.89
CA ALA A 331 -11.03 -15.07 -2.34
C ALA A 331 -10.77 -13.63 -2.78
N THR A 332 -11.62 -12.72 -2.32
CA THR A 332 -11.40 -11.29 -2.54
C THR A 332 -10.12 -10.82 -1.88
N LEU A 333 -9.82 -11.25 -0.65
CA LEU A 333 -8.55 -10.89 0.00
C LEU A 333 -7.33 -11.44 -0.75
N SER A 334 -7.41 -12.63 -1.35
CA SER A 334 -6.33 -13.16 -2.19
C SER A 334 -6.13 -12.29 -3.43
N HIS A 335 -7.22 -11.88 -4.09
CA HIS A 335 -7.21 -10.99 -5.25
C HIS A 335 -6.55 -9.64 -4.91
N GLU A 336 -7.01 -8.99 -3.83
CA GLU A 336 -6.48 -7.69 -3.43
C GLU A 336 -5.01 -7.76 -2.99
N ILE A 337 -4.61 -8.81 -2.25
CA ILE A 337 -3.18 -9.04 -1.95
C ILE A 337 -2.38 -9.26 -3.23
N GLY A 338 -3.01 -9.76 -4.29
CA GLY A 338 -2.39 -9.92 -5.60
C GLY A 338 -1.88 -8.61 -6.19
N HIS A 339 -2.63 -7.54 -6.03
CA HIS A 339 -2.19 -6.20 -6.43
C HIS A 339 -0.97 -5.72 -5.64
N THR A 340 -0.85 -6.09 -4.37
CA THR A 340 0.31 -5.73 -3.52
C THR A 340 1.62 -6.40 -3.93
N ILE A 341 1.54 -7.43 -4.79
CA ILE A 341 2.70 -8.07 -5.40
C ILE A 341 2.81 -7.78 -6.91
N GLY A 342 2.08 -6.75 -7.37
CA GLY A 342 2.23 -6.18 -8.71
C GLY A 342 1.32 -6.78 -9.78
N MET A 343 0.34 -7.62 -9.42
CA MET A 343 -0.65 -8.10 -10.37
C MET A 343 -1.68 -7.03 -10.71
N THR A 344 -2.09 -6.96 -11.97
CA THR A 344 -3.11 -6.03 -12.44
C THR A 344 -4.44 -6.75 -12.61
N ASP A 345 -5.54 -6.02 -12.48
CA ASP A 345 -6.84 -6.52 -12.91
C ASP A 345 -6.83 -6.95 -14.38
N LEU A 346 -7.49 -8.07 -14.66
CA LEU A 346 -7.71 -8.58 -16.01
C LEU A 346 -9.15 -8.36 -16.47
N TYR A 347 -10.10 -8.10 -15.57
CA TYR A 347 -11.48 -7.84 -16.01
C TYR A 347 -11.55 -6.52 -16.82
N ASN A 348 -12.31 -6.54 -17.91
CA ASN A 348 -12.34 -5.46 -18.94
C ASN A 348 -11.02 -5.27 -19.71
N ASP A 349 -10.05 -6.16 -19.55
CA ASP A 349 -8.84 -6.20 -20.37
C ASP A 349 -9.04 -7.17 -21.56
N PRO A 350 -8.47 -6.91 -22.75
CA PRO A 350 -8.48 -7.88 -23.85
C PRO A 350 -7.85 -9.24 -23.51
N ARG A 351 -7.08 -9.32 -22.43
CA ARG A 351 -6.45 -10.54 -21.88
C ARG A 351 -7.30 -11.23 -20.82
N ASP A 352 -8.52 -10.76 -20.57
CA ASP A 352 -9.47 -11.37 -19.64
C ASP A 352 -9.74 -12.83 -20.05
N ILE A 353 -9.38 -13.76 -19.17
CA ILE A 353 -9.64 -15.20 -19.34
C ILE A 353 -10.72 -15.73 -18.39
N GLY A 354 -11.49 -14.85 -17.76
CA GLY A 354 -12.56 -15.22 -16.83
C GLY A 354 -12.05 -15.99 -15.61
N GLY A 355 -12.85 -16.94 -15.14
CA GLY A 355 -12.54 -17.82 -14.00
C GLY A 355 -11.28 -18.70 -14.12
N TRP A 356 -10.42 -18.50 -15.10
CA TRP A 356 -9.10 -19.13 -15.17
C TRP A 356 -7.97 -18.32 -14.51
N ASP A 357 -8.22 -17.08 -14.10
CA ASP A 357 -7.25 -16.26 -13.36
C ASP A 357 -7.92 -15.50 -12.21
N LEU A 358 -7.25 -15.47 -11.06
CA LEU A 358 -7.71 -14.77 -9.86
C LEU A 358 -7.96 -13.28 -10.13
N MET A 359 -7.15 -12.67 -10.98
CA MET A 359 -7.21 -11.24 -11.29
C MET A 359 -8.29 -10.90 -12.33
N SER A 360 -8.96 -11.91 -12.90
CA SER A 360 -10.14 -11.72 -13.73
C SER A 360 -11.43 -11.96 -12.93
N GLN A 361 -11.56 -13.16 -12.34
CA GLN A 361 -12.76 -13.57 -11.61
C GLN A 361 -12.38 -14.44 -10.41
N GLU A 362 -12.37 -13.83 -9.25
CA GLU A 362 -11.95 -14.44 -7.99
C GLU A 362 -13.02 -15.30 -7.32
N GLY A 363 -14.30 -15.23 -7.74
CA GLY A 363 -15.40 -15.93 -7.08
C GLY A 363 -15.22 -17.46 -6.96
N GLY A 364 -14.52 -18.07 -7.92
CA GLY A 364 -14.12 -19.48 -7.88
C GLY A 364 -12.79 -19.74 -7.15
N LEU A 365 -12.03 -18.70 -6.79
CA LEU A 365 -10.63 -18.76 -6.36
C LEU A 365 -9.74 -19.58 -7.33
N PRO A 366 -9.70 -19.23 -8.63
CA PRO A 366 -8.79 -19.89 -9.55
C PRO A 366 -7.33 -19.58 -9.22
N GLY A 367 -6.43 -20.50 -9.59
CA GLY A 367 -5.00 -20.22 -9.61
C GLY A 367 -4.62 -19.10 -10.58
N LEU A 368 -3.36 -18.65 -10.50
CA LEU A 368 -2.83 -17.64 -11.43
C LEU A 368 -2.45 -18.23 -12.79
N SER A 369 -2.71 -17.47 -13.84
CA SER A 369 -2.27 -17.80 -15.20
C SER A 369 -0.76 -17.94 -15.30
N LEU A 370 -0.32 -18.78 -16.24
CA LEU A 370 1.11 -18.93 -16.57
C LEU A 370 1.84 -17.58 -16.73
N PRO A 371 1.33 -16.59 -17.49
CA PRO A 371 2.00 -15.30 -17.59
C PRO A 371 2.19 -14.64 -16.22
N HIS A 372 1.17 -14.57 -15.35
CA HIS A 372 1.31 -14.03 -13.99
C HIS A 372 2.38 -14.77 -13.17
N ARG A 373 2.38 -16.10 -13.18
CA ARG A 373 3.39 -16.89 -12.45
C ARG A 373 4.80 -16.69 -13.00
N GLN A 374 4.95 -16.49 -14.31
CA GLN A 374 6.23 -16.15 -14.92
C GLN A 374 6.72 -14.75 -14.49
N VAL A 375 5.84 -13.74 -14.44
CA VAL A 375 6.18 -12.38 -13.98
C VAL A 375 6.71 -12.37 -12.56
N LEU A 376 6.04 -13.14 -11.70
CA LEU A 376 6.35 -13.21 -10.28
C LEU A 376 7.63 -14.02 -10.03
N GLY A 377 8.19 -14.65 -11.08
CA GLY A 377 9.37 -15.49 -11.00
C GLY A 377 9.10 -16.86 -10.39
N TRP A 378 7.84 -17.31 -10.39
CA TRP A 378 7.45 -18.62 -9.82
C TRP A 378 7.60 -19.77 -10.81
N ILE A 379 7.79 -19.47 -12.09
CA ILE A 379 8.09 -20.45 -13.13
C ILE A 379 9.49 -20.21 -13.66
N GLU A 380 10.33 -21.23 -13.55
CA GLU A 380 11.69 -21.19 -14.09
C GLU A 380 11.66 -21.11 -15.61
N PRO A 381 12.50 -20.28 -16.24
CA PRO A 381 12.56 -20.16 -17.70
C PRO A 381 12.79 -21.49 -18.42
N ASP A 382 13.57 -22.40 -17.81
CA ASP A 382 13.90 -23.72 -18.37
C ASP A 382 12.75 -24.73 -18.26
N TRP A 383 11.67 -24.42 -17.55
CA TRP A 383 10.46 -25.23 -17.51
C TRP A 383 9.53 -24.96 -18.68
N LEU A 384 9.86 -23.99 -19.54
CA LEU A 384 9.02 -23.52 -20.63
C LEU A 384 9.65 -23.86 -21.99
N ARG A 385 8.81 -24.30 -22.92
CA ARG A 385 9.18 -24.31 -24.33
C ARG A 385 8.77 -23.00 -24.96
N LYS A 386 9.75 -22.30 -25.53
CA LYS A 386 9.55 -21.03 -26.21
C LYS A 386 9.62 -21.25 -27.72
N TYR A 387 8.63 -20.70 -28.43
CA TYR A 387 8.56 -20.65 -29.88
C TYR A 387 8.54 -19.19 -30.32
N ASN A 388 9.32 -18.86 -31.35
CA ASN A 388 9.38 -17.51 -31.90
C ASN A 388 9.18 -17.53 -33.42
N PHE A 389 7.91 -17.50 -33.84
CA PHE A 389 7.54 -17.57 -35.26
C PHE A 389 7.80 -16.27 -36.05
N LEU A 390 8.44 -15.26 -35.44
CA LEU A 390 9.01 -14.13 -36.20
C LEU A 390 10.26 -14.52 -36.97
N ILE A 391 11.02 -15.48 -36.45
CA ILE A 391 12.34 -15.88 -36.98
C ILE A 391 12.45 -17.39 -37.19
N GLU A 392 11.57 -18.17 -36.58
CA GLU A 392 11.53 -19.63 -36.71
C GLU A 392 10.66 -20.07 -37.89
N ASN A 393 11.04 -21.19 -38.49
CA ASN A 393 10.21 -21.90 -39.45
C ASN A 393 9.05 -22.61 -38.74
N PRO A 394 7.99 -23.00 -39.47
CA PRO A 394 6.95 -23.88 -38.92
C PRO A 394 7.55 -25.10 -38.20
N VAL A 395 7.02 -25.42 -37.03
CA VAL A 395 7.48 -26.53 -36.18
C VAL A 395 6.40 -27.60 -36.09
N ASP A 396 6.81 -28.87 -36.12
CA ASP A 396 6.01 -30.05 -35.77
C ASP A 396 6.76 -30.78 -34.64
N GLU A 397 6.29 -30.60 -33.41
CA GLU A 397 6.94 -31.09 -32.18
C GLU A 397 5.87 -31.59 -31.21
N GLU A 398 6.10 -32.76 -30.62
CA GLU A 398 5.29 -33.25 -29.50
C GLU A 398 5.84 -32.66 -28.20
N VAL A 399 4.99 -31.95 -27.46
CA VAL A 399 5.32 -31.42 -26.13
C VAL A 399 4.36 -31.97 -25.08
N VAL A 400 4.91 -32.53 -24.01
CA VAL A 400 4.15 -33.04 -22.88
C VAL A 400 4.12 -32.00 -21.76
N LEU A 401 2.93 -31.53 -21.40
CA LEU A 401 2.74 -30.58 -20.31
C LEU A 401 2.40 -31.28 -19.00
N ARG A 402 3.01 -30.83 -17.90
CA ARG A 402 2.66 -31.18 -16.53
C ARG A 402 1.51 -30.27 -16.09
N ALA A 403 0.57 -30.83 -15.32
CA ALA A 403 -0.48 -30.05 -14.70
C ALA A 403 0.11 -29.01 -13.74
N SER A 404 -0.43 -27.79 -13.78
CA SER A 404 0.12 -26.63 -13.09
C SER A 404 0.24 -26.82 -11.58
N GLU A 405 -0.70 -27.56 -11.00
CA GLU A 405 -0.83 -27.85 -9.58
C GLU A 405 0.21 -28.89 -9.10
N LEU A 406 0.90 -29.55 -10.04
CA LEU A 406 1.87 -30.62 -9.79
C LEU A 406 3.30 -30.20 -10.14
N LEU A 407 3.56 -28.89 -10.18
CA LEU A 407 4.87 -28.31 -10.52
C LEU A 407 5.77 -28.07 -9.29
N VAL A 408 5.34 -28.45 -8.09
CA VAL A 408 6.19 -28.36 -6.89
C VAL A 408 7.44 -29.22 -7.08
N GLY A 409 8.62 -28.60 -6.99
CA GLY A 409 9.90 -29.25 -7.30
C GLY A 409 10.23 -29.35 -8.81
N GLY A 410 9.38 -28.80 -9.67
CA GLY A 410 9.54 -28.72 -11.12
C GLY A 410 8.79 -29.80 -11.92
N PRO A 411 8.75 -29.65 -13.26
CA PRO A 411 8.22 -30.67 -14.14
C PRO A 411 8.96 -32.00 -14.01
N THR A 412 8.26 -33.11 -14.17
CA THR A 412 8.89 -34.44 -14.27
C THR A 412 9.78 -34.50 -15.52
N PRO A 413 10.90 -35.24 -15.52
CA PRO A 413 11.76 -35.35 -16.71
C PRO A 413 10.98 -35.67 -17.99
N GLY A 414 11.23 -34.89 -19.05
CA GLY A 414 10.51 -34.99 -20.32
C GLY A 414 9.17 -34.25 -20.38
N GLN A 415 8.79 -33.53 -19.33
CA GLN A 415 7.61 -32.67 -19.28
C GLN A 415 7.99 -31.21 -19.08
N LEU A 416 7.06 -30.31 -19.40
CA LEU A 416 7.22 -28.86 -19.25
C LEU A 416 6.05 -28.25 -18.48
N ALA A 417 6.25 -27.07 -17.91
CA ALA A 417 5.21 -26.30 -17.23
C ALA A 417 4.25 -25.62 -18.20
N GLY A 418 4.71 -25.28 -19.40
CA GLY A 418 3.91 -24.58 -20.39
C GLY A 418 4.69 -24.21 -21.65
N LEU A 419 3.98 -23.55 -22.56
CA LEU A 419 4.54 -23.01 -23.80
C LEU A 419 4.37 -21.49 -23.83
N VAL A 420 5.35 -20.81 -24.43
CA VAL A 420 5.26 -19.40 -24.79
C VAL A 420 5.47 -19.29 -26.29
N ILE A 421 4.46 -18.80 -27.01
CA ILE A 421 4.50 -18.66 -28.47
C ILE A 421 4.47 -17.20 -28.84
N GLU A 422 5.57 -16.68 -29.37
CA GLU A 422 5.64 -15.34 -29.93
C GLU A 422 5.27 -15.36 -31.41
N VAL A 423 4.25 -14.57 -31.78
CA VAL A 423 3.72 -14.48 -33.15
C VAL A 423 3.95 -13.11 -33.78
N ALA A 424 4.13 -12.08 -32.95
CA ALA A 424 4.57 -10.75 -33.35
C ALA A 424 5.28 -10.07 -32.18
N ASN A 425 6.01 -8.98 -32.44
CA ASN A 425 6.70 -8.25 -31.37
C ASN A 425 5.68 -7.78 -30.31
N GLY A 426 5.81 -8.28 -29.08
CA GLY A 426 4.88 -8.00 -27.98
C GLY A 426 3.56 -8.79 -27.98
N TRP A 427 3.37 -9.71 -28.94
CA TRP A 427 2.18 -10.57 -29.03
C TRP A 427 2.55 -12.02 -28.79
N ARG A 428 2.06 -12.56 -27.66
CA ARG A 428 2.37 -13.91 -27.20
C ARG A 428 1.11 -14.68 -26.84
N TYR A 429 1.10 -15.96 -27.17
CA TYR A 429 0.18 -16.94 -26.63
C TYR A 429 0.87 -17.77 -25.55
N TYR A 430 0.13 -18.08 -24.50
CA TYR A 430 0.58 -18.94 -23.40
C TYR A 430 -0.27 -20.19 -23.38
N PHE A 431 0.37 -21.34 -23.24
CA PHE A 431 -0.31 -22.63 -23.09
C PHE A 431 0.10 -23.25 -21.77
N GLU A 432 -0.89 -23.61 -20.96
CA GLU A 432 -0.71 -24.32 -19.72
C GLU A 432 -1.72 -25.47 -19.63
N TYR A 433 -1.38 -26.50 -18.87
CA TYR A 433 -2.31 -27.57 -18.53
C TYR A 433 -2.67 -27.46 -17.05
N ARG A 434 -3.98 -27.50 -16.74
CA ARG A 434 -4.51 -27.50 -15.38
C ARG A 434 -5.39 -28.72 -15.16
N SER A 435 -5.16 -29.46 -14.08
CA SER A 435 -5.88 -30.70 -13.81
C SER A 435 -6.86 -30.55 -12.65
N ARG A 436 -8.13 -30.92 -12.88
CA ARG A 436 -9.14 -30.97 -11.82
C ARG A 436 -9.05 -32.16 -10.89
N GLN A 437 -8.33 -33.21 -11.30
CA GLN A 437 -8.26 -34.46 -10.54
C GLN A 437 -7.34 -34.34 -9.31
N ASN A 438 -6.51 -33.30 -9.26
CA ASN A 438 -5.63 -32.99 -8.15
C ASN A 438 -6.03 -31.63 -7.57
N ALA A 439 -7.25 -31.53 -7.05
CA ALA A 439 -7.66 -30.36 -6.30
C ALA A 439 -6.71 -30.24 -5.09
N VAL A 440 -5.83 -29.25 -5.13
CA VAL A 440 -4.96 -28.91 -4.00
C VAL A 440 -5.77 -27.96 -3.09
N PRO A 441 -5.57 -27.96 -1.76
CA PRO A 441 -6.48 -27.26 -0.84
C PRO A 441 -6.57 -25.74 -1.03
N GLY A 442 -5.63 -25.11 -1.72
CA GLY A 442 -5.48 -23.67 -1.84
C GLY A 442 -6.29 -23.05 -2.96
N SER A 443 -6.36 -23.60 -4.19
CA SER A 443 -7.09 -23.01 -5.33
C SER A 443 -8.15 -23.94 -5.95
N ASP A 444 -9.15 -23.39 -6.64
CA ASP A 444 -10.05 -24.16 -7.52
C ASP A 444 -9.38 -24.29 -8.91
N PRO A 445 -9.35 -25.49 -9.52
CA PRO A 445 -8.81 -25.69 -10.86
C PRO A 445 -9.56 -24.96 -12.00
N GLY A 446 -10.63 -24.19 -11.72
CA GLY A 446 -11.28 -23.26 -12.65
C GLY A 446 -12.71 -23.65 -13.05
N PRO A 447 -13.45 -22.77 -13.76
CA PRO A 447 -14.88 -22.90 -14.03
C PRO A 447 -15.18 -24.17 -14.82
N THR A 448 -16.19 -24.95 -14.44
CA THR A 448 -16.75 -26.03 -15.27
C THR A 448 -16.95 -25.55 -16.70
N GLN A 449 -16.36 -26.27 -17.67
CA GLN A 449 -16.65 -26.06 -19.09
C GLN A 449 -18.12 -26.32 -19.39
#